data_AF-A0A8T4D3I1-F1
#
_entry.id   AF-A0A8T4D3I1-F1
#
_cell.length_a   1.000
_cell.length_b   1.000
_cell.length_c   1.000
_cell.angle_alpha   90.00
_cell.angle_beta   90.00
_cell.angle_gamma   90.00
#
_symmetry.space_group_name_H-M   'P 1'
#
loop_
_entity.id
_entity.type
_entity.pdbx_description
1 polymer ?
#
loop_
_entity_poly.entity_id
_entity_poly.type
_entity_poly.pdbx_seq_one_letter_code
_entity_poly.pdbx_strand_id
1 'polypeptide(L)'
;SVPHGAFAVNGKRNWMRNVTRKLAIGVVEEEKTRFVGGAVDAVKAQTKNYVTLVPGDAEGKEFLKQILQALTLQLPKEQREKVGKAPIELVREFVPYTKGRLVKN
;
A
#
# COMPACT_ATOMS: atom_id res chain seq x y z
N SER A 1 27.12 22.89 -1.72
CA SER A 1 25.69 23.20 -1.54
C SER A 1 24.83 22.09 -2.12
N VAL A 2 24.13 21.36 -1.27
CA VAL A 2 23.07 20.43 -1.69
C VAL A 2 21.79 21.23 -1.95
N PRO A 3 21.11 21.07 -3.09
CA PRO A 3 19.87 21.77 -3.36
C PRO A 3 18.79 21.28 -2.39
N HIS A 4 18.06 22.24 -1.81
CA HIS A 4 16.94 21.99 -0.91
C HIS A 4 15.79 21.36 -1.71
N GLY A 5 15.34 20.16 -1.31
CA GLY A 5 14.18 19.51 -1.92
C GLY A 5 14.28 18.00 -2.19
N ALA A 6 15.30 17.31 -1.71
CA ALA A 6 15.38 15.85 -1.83
C ALA A 6 14.92 15.16 -0.54
N PHE A 7 13.77 14.49 -0.58
CA PHE A 7 13.40 13.50 0.43
C PHE A 7 13.98 12.14 0.03
N ALA A 8 14.71 11.50 0.93
CA ALA A 8 15.25 10.16 0.72
C ALA A 8 14.24 9.12 1.23
N VAL A 9 13.68 8.33 0.31
CA VAL A 9 12.88 7.15 0.67
C VAL A 9 13.84 6.03 1.07
N ASN A 10 13.94 5.76 2.37
CA ASN A 10 14.69 4.62 2.90
C ASN A 10 13.85 3.34 2.83
N GLY A 11 14.13 2.55 1.79
CA GLY A 11 13.69 1.18 1.61
C GLY A 11 14.51 0.54 0.50
N LYS A 12 14.92 -0.73 0.65
CA LYS A 12 15.65 -1.48 -0.40
C LYS A 12 14.90 -1.33 -1.73
N ARG A 13 15.51 -0.60 -2.67
CA ARG A 13 14.92 -0.26 -3.97
C ARG A 13 15.00 -1.47 -4.91
N ASN A 14 14.10 -2.43 -4.72
CA ASN A 14 14.03 -3.63 -5.54
C ASN A 14 13.11 -3.39 -6.76
N TRP A 15 13.65 -2.74 -7.79
CA TRP A 15 12.92 -2.45 -9.03
C TRP A 15 12.94 -3.68 -9.96
N MET A 16 12.04 -4.63 -9.73
CA MET A 16 11.90 -5.81 -10.58
C MET A 16 11.24 -5.43 -11.91
N ARG A 17 12.01 -5.46 -13.01
CA ARG A 17 11.58 -5.12 -14.39
C ARG A 17 10.44 -5.97 -14.97
N ASN A 18 10.02 -7.04 -14.29
CA ASN A 18 9.07 -8.03 -14.80
C ASN A 18 7.73 -8.07 -14.03
N VAL A 19 7.40 -7.02 -13.28
CA VAL A 19 6.14 -6.99 -12.51
C VAL A 19 4.95 -6.84 -13.45
N THR A 20 4.21 -7.94 -13.60
CA THR A 20 2.79 -7.98 -13.99
C THR A 20 2.07 -6.73 -13.46
N ARG A 21 1.17 -6.13 -14.26
CA ARG A 21 0.41 -4.87 -14.01
C ARG A 21 -0.46 -4.83 -12.72
N LYS A 22 -0.03 -5.49 -11.64
CA LYS A 22 -0.67 -5.62 -10.34
C LYS A 22 0.28 -5.06 -9.29
N LEU A 23 -0.18 -4.08 -8.54
CA LEU A 23 0.47 -3.52 -7.37
C LEU A 23 -0.14 -4.20 -6.13
N ALA A 24 0.58 -4.34 -5.04
CA ALA A 24 0.01 -4.75 -3.76
C ALA A 24 0.33 -3.75 -2.67
N ILE A 25 -0.58 -3.64 -1.71
CA ILE A 25 -0.40 -2.89 -0.47
C ILE A 25 -0.73 -3.82 0.67
N GLY A 26 0.17 -3.93 1.64
CA GLY A 26 0.00 -4.77 2.82
C GLY A 26 0.33 -4.02 4.11
N VAL A 27 0.00 -4.66 5.22
CA VAL A 27 0.29 -4.18 6.56
C VAL A 27 1.14 -5.21 7.28
N VAL A 28 2.28 -4.76 7.82
CA VAL A 28 3.21 -5.58 8.60
C VAL A 28 3.12 -5.19 10.07
N GLU A 29 3.15 -6.22 10.94
CA GLU A 29 3.25 -6.06 12.38
C GLU A 29 4.69 -6.38 12.81
N GLU A 30 5.47 -5.34 13.05
CA GLU A 30 6.71 -5.43 13.85
C GLU A 30 6.45 -4.69 15.18
N GLU A 31 7.23 -3.65 15.51
CA GLU A 31 7.01 -2.84 16.72
C GLU A 31 5.85 -1.84 16.58
N LYS A 32 5.53 -1.45 15.34
CA LYS A 32 4.42 -0.54 14.99
C LYS A 32 3.78 -1.02 13.69
N THR A 33 2.48 -0.77 13.54
CA THR A 33 1.74 -1.08 12.31
C THR A 33 2.32 -0.26 11.15
N ARG A 34 2.96 -0.93 10.18
CA ARG A 34 3.59 -0.28 9.02
C ARG A 34 2.91 -0.70 7.72
N PHE A 35 2.70 0.25 6.83
CA PHE A 35 2.23 -0.02 5.46
C PHE A 35 3.41 -0.33 4.56
N VAL A 36 3.25 -1.35 3.71
CA VAL A 36 4.22 -1.74 2.69
C VAL A 36 3.51 -1.80 1.35
N GLY A 37 4.13 -1.24 0.32
CA GLY A 37 3.58 -1.23 -1.04
C GLY A 37 4.63 -1.65 -2.06
N GLY A 38 4.21 -2.35 -3.10
CA GLY A 38 5.12 -2.78 -4.17
C GLY A 38 4.57 -3.93 -5.00
N ALA A 39 5.48 -4.72 -5.57
CA ALA A 39 5.12 -5.93 -6.30
C ALA A 39 4.30 -6.88 -5.42
N VAL A 40 3.31 -7.57 -6.01
CA VAL A 40 2.49 -8.55 -5.27
C VAL A 40 3.36 -9.57 -4.55
N ASP A 41 4.38 -10.09 -5.23
CA ASP A 41 5.30 -11.09 -4.66
C ASP A 41 6.09 -10.54 -3.45
N ALA A 42 6.61 -9.31 -3.57
CA ALA A 42 7.37 -8.67 -2.51
C ALA A 42 6.52 -8.34 -1.27
N VAL A 43 5.25 -8.04 -1.45
CA VAL A 43 4.31 -7.79 -0.34
C VAL A 43 3.88 -9.11 0.30
N LYS A 44 3.59 -10.15 -0.50
CA LYS A 44 3.30 -11.51 0.00
C LYS A 44 4.42 -12.07 0.87
N ALA A 45 5.68 -11.79 0.51
CA ALA A 45 6.84 -12.21 1.28
C ALA A 45 6.94 -11.52 2.66
N GLN A 46 6.37 -10.31 2.80
CA GLN A 46 6.42 -9.52 4.03
C GLN A 46 5.19 -9.73 4.92
N THR A 47 4.01 -9.91 4.33
CA THR A 47 2.77 -10.04 5.10
C THR A 47 1.73 -10.87 4.37
N LYS A 48 0.91 -11.58 5.16
CA LYS A 48 -0.30 -12.27 4.70
C LYS A 48 -1.47 -11.31 4.51
N ASN A 49 -1.44 -10.15 5.16
CA ASN A 49 -2.51 -9.16 5.15
C ASN A 49 -2.21 -8.10 4.10
N TYR A 50 -2.64 -8.36 2.86
CA TYR A 50 -2.43 -7.46 1.74
C TYR A 50 -3.63 -7.44 0.78
N VAL A 51 -3.72 -6.36 0.02
CA VAL A 51 -4.68 -6.17 -1.07
C VAL A 51 -3.92 -5.97 -2.36
N THR A 52 -4.47 -6.50 -3.45
CA THR A 52 -3.90 -6.33 -4.79
C THR A 52 -4.69 -5.27 -5.55
N LEU A 53 -3.98 -4.41 -6.27
CA LEU A 53 -4.50 -3.30 -7.04
C LEU A 53 -4.11 -3.50 -8.51
N VAL A 54 -5.03 -3.20 -9.40
CA VAL A 54 -4.79 -3.17 -10.85
C VAL A 54 -5.25 -1.83 -11.42
N PRO A 55 -4.77 -1.41 -12.60
CA PRO A 55 -5.36 -0.28 -13.31
C PRO A 55 -6.87 -0.47 -13.51
N GLY A 56 -7.66 0.58 -13.35
CA GLY A 56 -9.11 0.56 -13.45
C GLY A 56 -9.76 1.92 -13.17
N ASP A 57 -11.09 1.95 -13.15
CA ASP A 57 -11.91 3.16 -13.08
C ASP A 57 -12.04 3.83 -11.70
N ALA A 58 -11.73 3.15 -10.59
CA ALA A 58 -11.89 3.78 -9.29
C ALA A 58 -10.80 4.82 -9.08
N GLU A 59 -11.17 6.05 -8.72
CA GLU A 59 -10.25 7.18 -8.68
C GLU A 59 -10.28 7.98 -7.38
N GLY A 60 -9.18 8.69 -7.15
CA GLY A 60 -9.06 9.68 -6.08
C GLY A 60 -9.25 9.13 -4.68
N LYS A 61 -9.95 9.91 -3.83
CA LYS A 61 -10.16 9.59 -2.42
C LYS A 61 -11.02 8.35 -2.21
N GLU A 62 -11.97 8.08 -3.11
CA GLU A 62 -12.83 6.90 -3.01
C GLU A 62 -12.03 5.62 -3.15
N PHE A 63 -11.10 5.59 -4.12
CA PHE A 63 -10.21 4.44 -4.27
C PHE A 63 -9.34 4.22 -3.04
N LEU A 64 -8.76 5.30 -2.47
CA LEU A 64 -7.95 5.21 -1.25
C LEU A 64 -8.76 4.70 -0.05
N LYS A 65 -10.01 5.15 0.11
CA LYS A 65 -10.92 4.65 1.15
C LYS A 65 -11.21 3.17 0.97
N GLN A 66 -11.47 2.71 -0.25
CA GLN A 66 -11.72 1.29 -0.52
C GLN A 66 -10.50 0.43 -0.19
N ILE A 67 -9.28 0.92 -0.45
CA ILE A 67 -8.04 0.21 -0.10
C ILE A 67 -7.93 0.03 1.42
N LEU A 68 -8.10 1.11 2.19
CA LEU A 68 -8.07 1.05 3.65
C LEU A 68 -9.18 0.15 4.22
N GLN A 69 -10.37 0.21 3.64
CA GLN A 69 -11.48 -0.64 4.04
C GLN A 69 -11.20 -2.13 3.76
N ALA A 70 -10.62 -2.44 2.60
CA ALA A 70 -10.24 -3.80 2.25
C ALA A 70 -9.13 -4.34 3.15
N LEU A 71 -8.14 -3.51 3.50
CA LEU A 71 -7.10 -3.86 4.47
C LEU A 71 -7.69 -4.08 5.87
N THR A 72 -8.49 -3.15 6.39
CA THR A 72 -9.12 -3.29 7.72
C THR A 72 -10.00 -4.54 7.83
N LEU A 73 -10.71 -4.93 6.77
CA LEU A 73 -11.49 -6.17 6.76
C LEU A 73 -10.61 -7.42 6.96
N GLN A 74 -9.44 -7.46 6.34
CA GLN A 74 -8.47 -8.56 6.42
C GLN A 74 -7.68 -8.57 7.74
N LEU A 75 -7.64 -7.44 8.47
CA LEU A 75 -6.84 -7.29 9.69
C LEU A 75 -7.63 -7.68 10.95
N PRO A 76 -6.95 -8.19 12.00
CA PRO A 76 -7.53 -8.44 13.32
C PRO A 76 -7.94 -7.13 14.03
N LYS A 77 -8.84 -7.23 15.02
CA LYS A 77 -9.46 -6.07 15.70
C LYS A 77 -8.45 -5.03 16.21
N GLU A 78 -7.33 -5.46 16.79
CA GLU A 78 -6.26 -4.57 17.28
C GLU A 78 -5.64 -3.70 16.17
N GLN A 79 -5.50 -4.25 14.97
CA GLN A 79 -4.92 -3.55 13.83
C GLN A 79 -5.95 -2.70 13.10
N ARG A 80 -7.24 -3.04 13.18
CA ARG A 80 -8.34 -2.25 12.60
C ARG A 80 -8.39 -0.84 13.16
N GLU A 81 -8.20 -0.68 14.47
CA GLU A 81 -8.20 0.65 15.09
C GLU A 81 -6.99 1.49 14.67
N LYS A 82 -5.82 0.86 14.54
CA LYS A 82 -4.58 1.54 14.12
C LYS A 82 -4.64 1.95 12.65
N VAL A 83 -5.11 1.05 11.78
CA VAL A 83 -5.26 1.32 10.33
C VAL A 83 -6.43 2.24 10.04
N GLY A 84 -7.53 2.14 10.78
CA GLY A 84 -8.68 3.04 10.65
C GLY A 84 -8.36 4.49 11.04
N LYS A 85 -7.40 4.69 11.97
CA LYS A 85 -6.87 6.01 12.33
C LYS A 85 -5.72 6.47 11.42
N ALA A 86 -5.22 5.62 10.53
CA ALA A 86 -4.10 5.98 9.65
C ALA A 86 -4.57 6.98 8.56
N PRO A 87 -3.76 8.00 8.26
CA PRO A 87 -4.11 8.96 7.22
C PRO A 87 -4.09 8.31 5.83
N ILE A 88 -5.09 8.68 5.00
CA ILE A 88 -5.21 8.25 3.61
C ILE A 88 -3.98 8.59 2.75
N GLU A 89 -3.21 9.59 3.17
CA GLU A 89 -1.98 10.02 2.50
C GLU A 89 -0.87 8.96 2.53
N LEU A 90 -0.80 8.12 3.57
CA LEU A 90 0.18 7.03 3.62
C LEU A 90 -0.07 6.05 2.48
N VAL A 91 -1.34 5.69 2.23
CA VAL A 91 -1.71 4.82 1.11
C VAL A 91 -1.49 5.52 -0.22
N ARG A 92 -1.72 6.83 -0.29
CA ARG A 92 -1.49 7.63 -1.50
C ARG A 92 -0.03 7.61 -1.94
N GLU A 93 0.92 7.58 -0.99
CA GLU A 93 2.36 7.48 -1.30
C GLU A 93 2.71 6.20 -2.08
N PHE A 94 1.98 5.11 -1.83
CA PHE A 94 2.18 3.84 -2.53
C PHE A 94 1.43 3.73 -3.86
N VAL A 95 0.52 4.66 -4.19
CA VAL A 95 -0.34 4.59 -5.37
C VAL A 95 -0.04 5.77 -6.32
N PRO A 96 0.87 5.59 -7.30
CA PRO A 96 1.36 6.70 -8.13
C PRO A 96 0.31 7.32 -9.06
N TYR A 97 -0.77 6.59 -9.40
CA TYR A 97 -1.75 7.05 -10.39
C TYR A 97 -3.10 7.44 -9.80
N THR A 98 -3.33 7.24 -8.50
CA THR A 98 -4.64 7.45 -7.82
C THR A 98 -5.85 6.94 -8.61
N LYS A 99 -5.65 5.96 -9.49
CA LYS A 99 -6.66 5.31 -10.33
C LYS A 99 -6.37 3.82 -10.37
N GLY A 100 -7.40 3.00 -10.15
CA GLY A 100 -7.23 1.56 -10.07
C GLY A 100 -8.50 0.81 -9.77
N ARG A 101 -8.36 -0.48 -9.53
CA ARG A 101 -9.40 -1.38 -9.07
C ARG A 101 -8.77 -2.35 -8.08
N LEU A 102 -9.50 -2.66 -7.01
CA LEU A 102 -9.11 -3.70 -6.07
C LEU A 102 -9.40 -5.07 -6.67
N VAL A 103 -8.39 -5.94 -6.61
CA VAL A 103 -8.54 -7.37 -6.88
C VAL A 103 -8.55 -8.06 -5.54
N LYS A 104 -9.73 -8.56 -5.14
CA LYS A 104 -9.84 -9.45 -3.98
C LYS A 104 -9.16 -10.79 -4.35
N ASN A 105 -8.21 -11.20 -3.52
CA ASN A 105 -7.70 -12.56 -3.48
C ASN A 105 -8.47 -13.36 -2.44
#